data_AF-A0A7S1PWW4-F1
#
_entry.id   AF-A0A7S1PWW4-F1
#
_cell.length_a   1.000
_cell.length_b   1.000
_cell.length_c   1.000
_cell.angle_alpha   90.00
_cell.angle_beta   90.00
_cell.angle_gamma   90.00
#
_symmetry.space_group_name_H-M   'P 1'
#
loop_
_entity.id
_entity.type
_entity.pdbx_description
1 polymer ?
#
loop_
_entity_poly.entity_id
_entity_poly.type
_entity_poly.pdbx_seq_one_letter_code
_entity_poly.pdbx_strand_id
1 'polypeptide(L)'
;VFNPEWQGPGKSLSASWRQTSLKIFGTGETVSFPVQTCTKVRDVKEALANSLMVDSGGISFVVKQGCSSRLQLDIEEVGSQVTVRGIESFRPTAHRWPHPVCVIGAGYHGLKTMMMYLKSGNSNVVCFDRNARVGGYCWI
;
A
#
# COMPACT_ATOMS: atom_id res chain seq x y z
N VAL A 1 -1.20 -15.44 -6.59
CA VAL A 1 -2.13 -16.58 -6.73
C VAL A 1 -1.28 -17.82 -6.93
N PHE A 2 -1.17 -18.70 -5.93
CA PHE A 2 -0.23 -19.83 -5.98
C PHE A 2 -0.72 -20.90 -6.98
N ASN A 3 0.06 -21.13 -8.04
CA ASN A 3 -0.13 -22.25 -8.97
C ASN A 3 0.18 -23.58 -8.23
N PRO A 4 -0.68 -24.61 -8.32
CA PRO A 4 -0.40 -25.95 -7.79
C PRO A 4 0.98 -26.51 -8.16
N GLU A 5 1.51 -26.15 -9.34
CA GLU A 5 2.84 -26.57 -9.83
C GLU A 5 4.00 -25.99 -9.02
N TRP A 6 3.77 -24.92 -8.24
CA TRP A 6 4.80 -24.31 -7.39
C TRP A 6 4.90 -25.01 -6.01
N GLN A 7 4.04 -25.99 -5.75
CA GLN A 7 4.13 -26.82 -4.56
C GLN A 7 5.21 -27.88 -4.80
N GLY A 8 6.36 -27.71 -4.12
CA GLY A 8 7.45 -28.69 -4.17
C GLY A 8 6.98 -30.10 -3.81
N PRO A 9 7.70 -31.14 -4.25
CA PRO A 9 7.28 -32.53 -4.06
C PRO A 9 7.05 -32.85 -2.57
N GLY A 10 5.85 -33.34 -2.25
CA GLY A 10 5.48 -33.80 -0.90
C GLY A 10 4.81 -32.77 0.02
N LYS A 11 4.58 -31.53 -0.40
CA LYS A 11 3.84 -30.53 0.40
C LYS A 11 2.50 -30.17 -0.26
N SER A 12 1.42 -30.82 0.18
CA SER A 12 0.06 -30.37 -0.14
C SER A 12 -0.31 -29.21 0.78
N LEU A 13 -0.43 -28.00 0.23
CA LEU A 13 -0.89 -26.83 0.98
C LEU A 13 -2.38 -26.60 0.74
N SER A 14 -3.10 -26.24 1.80
CA SER A 14 -4.51 -25.88 1.71
C SER A 14 -4.70 -24.64 0.85
N ALA A 15 -5.19 -24.83 -0.37
CA ALA A 15 -5.45 -23.78 -1.36
C ALA A 15 -6.83 -23.13 -1.21
N SER A 16 -7.59 -23.47 -0.15
CA SER A 16 -8.89 -22.87 0.11
C SER A 16 -8.74 -21.37 0.35
N TRP A 17 -9.66 -20.63 -0.25
CA TRP A 17 -9.74 -19.18 -0.07
C TRP A 17 -10.50 -18.86 1.21
N ARG A 18 -9.97 -17.90 1.97
CA ARG A 18 -10.63 -17.31 3.12
C ARG A 18 -10.52 -15.79 3.05
N GLN A 19 -11.51 -15.11 3.62
CA GLN A 19 -11.47 -13.67 3.74
C GLN A 19 -10.86 -13.30 5.10
N THR A 20 -9.75 -12.56 5.07
CA THR A 20 -9.14 -12.01 6.28
C THR A 20 -9.56 -10.56 6.45
N SER A 21 -10.04 -10.20 7.63
CA SER A 21 -10.32 -8.82 8.01
C SER A 21 -9.10 -8.21 8.69
N LEU A 22 -8.55 -7.17 8.07
CA LEU A 22 -7.45 -6.37 8.60
C LEU A 22 -8.03 -5.11 9.20
N LYS A 23 -7.77 -4.87 10.49
CA LYS A 23 -8.18 -3.66 11.20
C LYS A 23 -6.95 -2.86 11.60
N ILE A 24 -6.93 -1.55 11.41
CA ILE A 24 -5.82 -0.73 11.90
C ILE A 24 -5.95 -0.49 13.40
N PHE A 25 -4.84 -0.58 14.13
CA PHE A 25 -4.82 -0.32 15.57
C PHE A 25 -5.11 1.15 15.87
N GLY A 26 -6.03 1.42 16.81
CA GLY A 26 -6.39 2.78 17.20
C GLY A 26 -7.38 3.47 16.25
N THR A 27 -7.60 2.93 15.05
CA THR A 27 -8.64 3.43 14.13
C THR A 27 -9.77 2.40 13.96
N GLY A 28 -10.91 2.87 13.44
CA GLY A 28 -12.03 2.01 13.05
C GLY A 28 -11.90 1.46 11.63
N GLU A 29 -10.82 1.79 10.91
CA GLU A 29 -10.67 1.43 9.50
C GLU A 29 -10.39 -0.07 9.36
N THR A 30 -11.19 -0.73 8.52
CA THR A 30 -11.08 -2.16 8.25
C THR A 30 -11.08 -2.42 6.76
N VAL A 31 -10.20 -3.30 6.31
CA VAL A 31 -10.15 -3.78 4.92
C VAL A 31 -10.27 -5.30 4.91
N SER A 32 -11.06 -5.80 3.97
CA SER A 32 -11.15 -7.23 3.71
C SER A 32 -10.15 -7.63 2.64
N PHE A 33 -9.27 -8.57 2.98
CA PHE A 33 -8.22 -9.06 2.09
C PHE A 33 -8.44 -10.57 1.84
N PRO A 34 -8.76 -11.00 0.61
CA PRO A 34 -8.91 -12.40 0.30
C PRO A 34 -7.53 -13.07 0.24
N VAL A 35 -7.35 -14.11 1.05
CA VAL A 35 -6.09 -14.85 1.14
C VAL A 35 -6.33 -16.34 1.01
N GLN A 36 -5.30 -17.07 0.60
CA GLN A 36 -5.33 -18.53 0.71
C GLN A 36 -4.97 -18.92 2.15
N THR A 37 -5.45 -20.07 2.61
CA THR A 37 -5.21 -20.52 3.99
C THR A 37 -3.71 -20.62 4.30
N CYS A 38 -2.90 -21.08 3.34
CA CYS A 38 -1.45 -21.18 3.50
C CYS A 38 -0.68 -19.85 3.39
N THR A 39 -1.35 -18.72 3.10
CA THR A 39 -0.67 -17.42 2.95
C THR A 39 -0.03 -16.98 4.26
N LYS A 40 1.27 -16.65 4.19
CA LYS A 40 2.05 -16.26 5.35
C LYS A 40 1.88 -14.78 5.67
N VAL A 41 2.09 -14.43 6.94
CA VAL A 41 2.06 -13.04 7.40
C VAL A 41 3.06 -12.19 6.63
N ARG A 42 4.26 -12.72 6.34
CA ARG A 42 5.27 -12.04 5.52
C ARG A 42 4.73 -11.59 4.16
N ASP A 43 4.02 -12.46 3.45
CA ASP A 43 3.56 -12.16 2.09
C ASP A 43 2.47 -11.08 2.12
N VAL A 44 1.58 -11.12 3.12
CA VAL A 44 0.54 -10.08 3.32
C VAL A 44 1.19 -8.75 3.72
N LYS A 45 2.23 -8.81 4.56
CA LYS A 45 3.00 -7.65 5.01
C LYS A 45 3.71 -6.96 3.84
N GLU A 46 4.35 -7.72 2.96
CA GLU A 46 4.95 -7.22 1.72
C GLU A 46 3.90 -6.64 0.76
N ALA A 47 2.76 -7.32 0.59
CA ALA A 47 1.68 -6.81 -0.26
C ALA A 47 1.13 -5.46 0.24
N LEU A 48 0.92 -5.33 1.55
CA LEU A 48 0.50 -4.06 2.17
C LEU A 48 1.60 -3.00 2.07
N ALA A 49 2.85 -3.34 2.35
CA ALA A 49 3.99 -2.44 2.26
C ALA A 49 4.12 -1.85 0.86
N ASN A 50 4.04 -2.69 -0.18
CA ASN A 50 4.09 -2.27 -1.57
C ASN A 50 2.89 -1.40 -1.96
N SER A 51 1.70 -1.75 -1.49
CA SER A 51 0.49 -0.96 -1.79
C SER A 51 0.49 0.40 -1.09
N LEU A 52 1.05 0.49 0.12
CA LEU A 52 1.02 1.70 0.94
C LEU A 52 2.29 2.56 0.81
N MET A 53 3.32 2.04 0.15
CA MET A 53 4.66 2.65 0.06
C MET A 53 5.29 2.86 1.45
N VAL A 54 5.10 1.90 2.35
CA VAL A 54 5.67 1.91 3.71
C VAL A 54 6.66 0.76 3.82
N ASP A 55 7.69 0.93 4.66
CA ASP A 55 8.62 -0.16 4.96
C ASP A 55 7.90 -1.36 5.60
N SER A 56 8.20 -2.56 5.11
CA SER A 56 7.59 -3.78 5.63
C SER A 56 7.99 -3.98 7.10
N GLY A 57 9.22 -3.68 7.49
CA GLY A 57 9.72 -3.84 8.86
C GLY A 57 8.89 -3.09 9.92
N GLY A 58 8.32 -1.93 9.55
CA GLY A 58 7.47 -1.13 10.42
C GLY A 58 6.06 -1.70 10.69
N ILE A 59 5.62 -2.68 9.91
CA ILE A 59 4.26 -3.24 9.99
C ILE A 59 4.25 -4.46 10.91
N SER A 60 3.35 -4.47 11.89
CA SER A 60 3.18 -5.60 12.83
C SER A 60 1.74 -6.08 12.87
N PHE A 61 1.56 -7.41 12.80
CA PHE A 61 0.25 -8.04 12.85
C PHE A 61 -0.01 -8.57 14.27
N VAL A 62 -1.16 -8.23 14.84
CA VAL A 62 -1.58 -8.61 16.19
C VAL A 62 -2.90 -9.37 16.10
N VAL A 63 -2.95 -10.56 16.68
CA VAL A 63 -4.15 -11.39 16.74
C VAL A 63 -4.59 -11.55 18.19
N LYS A 64 -5.90 -11.58 18.42
CA LYS A 64 -6.47 -11.87 19.74
C LYS A 64 -6.46 -13.39 19.98
N GLN A 65 -5.81 -13.83 21.05
CA GLN A 65 -5.82 -15.20 21.55
C GLN A 65 -6.47 -15.23 22.93
N GLY A 66 -7.75 -15.61 22.98
CA GLY A 66 -8.55 -15.59 24.20
C GLY A 66 -8.65 -14.18 24.80
N CYS A 67 -8.17 -14.02 26.04
CA CYS A 67 -8.13 -12.73 26.74
C CYS A 67 -6.86 -11.91 26.46
N SER A 68 -5.90 -12.45 25.71
CA SER A 68 -4.62 -11.80 25.41
C SER A 68 -4.49 -11.46 23.92
N SER A 69 -3.62 -10.51 23.60
CA SER A 69 -3.25 -10.21 22.21
C SER A 69 -1.81 -10.62 21.97
N ARG A 70 -1.53 -11.34 20.88
CA ARG A 70 -0.21 -11.81 20.51
C ARG A 70 0.22 -11.23 19.17
N LEU A 71 1.50 -10.90 19.05
CA LEU A 71 2.11 -10.61 17.75
C LEU A 71 2.17 -11.90 16.92
N GLN A 72 1.81 -11.80 15.64
CA GLN A 72 1.92 -12.86 14.65
C GLN A 72 3.31 -12.81 14.01
N LEU A 73 3.99 -13.95 13.95
CA LEU A 73 5.32 -14.05 13.35
C LEU A 73 5.22 -14.18 11.83
N ASP A 74 6.26 -13.73 11.12
CA ASP A 74 6.28 -13.69 9.66
C ASP A 74 6.11 -15.08 8.99
N ILE A 75 6.50 -16.16 9.68
CA ILE A 75 6.39 -17.55 9.20
C ILE A 75 5.01 -18.18 9.44
N GLU A 76 4.17 -17.53 10.24
CA GLU A 76 2.84 -18.00 10.59
C GLU A 76 1.83 -17.70 9.48
N GLU A 77 0.75 -18.47 9.45
CA GLU A 77 -0.37 -18.18 8.57
C GLU A 77 -1.18 -17.00 9.09
N VAL A 78 -1.62 -16.12 8.19
CA VAL A 78 -2.36 -14.93 8.57
C VAL A 78 -3.70 -15.30 9.25
N GLY A 79 -4.03 -14.62 10.36
CA GLY A 79 -5.30 -14.89 11.04
C GLY A 79 -6.52 -14.45 10.20
N SER A 80 -7.71 -14.92 10.56
CA SER A 80 -8.97 -14.46 9.93
C SER A 80 -9.35 -13.04 10.36
N GLN A 81 -9.02 -12.67 11.59
CA GLN A 81 -9.20 -11.31 12.12
C GLN A 81 -7.87 -10.85 12.70
N VAL A 82 -7.30 -9.82 12.11
CA VAL A 82 -5.97 -9.34 12.49
C VAL A 82 -5.99 -7.83 12.64
N THR A 83 -5.32 -7.36 13.69
CA THR A 83 -5.09 -5.93 13.92
C THR A 83 -3.69 -5.57 13.43
N VAL A 84 -3.61 -4.62 12.50
CA VAL A 84 -2.36 -4.13 11.91
C VAL A 84 -1.89 -2.90 12.69
N ARG A 85 -0.62 -2.89 13.09
CA ARG A 85 0.08 -1.76 13.70
C ARG A 85 1.16 -1.25 12.75
N GLY A 86 1.48 0.04 12.87
CA GLY A 86 2.53 0.69 12.05
C GLY A 86 2.01 1.40 10.80
N ILE A 87 0.69 1.44 10.59
CA ILE A 87 0.04 2.20 9.52
C ILE A 87 -1.11 3.03 10.10
N GLU A 88 -1.36 4.20 9.53
CA GLU A 88 -2.46 5.09 9.95
C GLU A 88 -3.73 4.89 9.11
N SER A 89 -3.57 4.55 7.82
CA SER A 89 -4.67 4.30 6.88
C SER A 89 -4.29 3.24 5.84
N PHE A 90 -5.29 2.60 5.23
CA PHE A 90 -5.10 1.69 4.10
C PHE A 90 -4.95 2.43 2.75
N ARG A 91 -4.78 3.75 2.78
CA ARG A 91 -4.49 4.55 1.60
C ARG A 91 -3.01 4.90 1.53
N PRO A 92 -2.39 4.88 0.34
CA PRO A 92 -1.02 5.36 0.18
C PRO A 92 -0.97 6.83 0.61
N THR A 93 -0.05 7.16 1.51
CA THR A 93 0.14 8.54 1.95
C THR A 93 1.27 9.14 1.14
N ALA A 94 0.94 10.10 0.28
CA ALA A 94 1.97 10.78 -0.51
C ALA A 94 2.94 11.52 0.42
N HIS A 95 4.22 11.38 0.14
CA HIS A 95 5.26 12.12 0.86
C HIS A 95 5.02 13.63 0.71
N ARG A 96 5.06 14.35 1.84
CA ARG A 96 4.94 15.81 1.88
C ARG A 96 6.32 16.42 2.02
N TRP A 97 6.78 17.10 0.98
CA TRP A 97 8.01 17.88 1.04
C TRP A 97 7.77 19.20 1.79
N PRO A 98 8.77 19.70 2.56
CA PRO A 98 8.66 20.99 3.25
C PRO A 98 8.62 22.18 2.28
N HIS A 99 9.13 21.99 1.07
CA HIS A 99 9.18 23.01 0.03
C HIS A 99 8.28 22.64 -1.15
N PRO A 100 7.75 23.63 -1.89
CA PRO A 100 6.97 23.36 -3.08
C PRO A 100 7.81 22.64 -4.13
N VAL A 101 7.23 21.64 -4.79
CA VAL A 101 7.85 21.00 -5.95
C VAL A 101 7.74 21.93 -7.14
N CYS A 102 8.88 22.33 -7.68
CA CYS A 102 8.95 23.17 -8.87
C CYS A 102 8.96 22.31 -10.14
N VAL A 103 8.04 22.57 -11.05
CA VAL A 103 7.99 21.99 -12.41
C VAL A 103 8.36 23.09 -13.40
N ILE A 104 9.38 22.86 -14.23
CA ILE A 104 9.82 23.80 -15.27
C ILE A 104 9.28 23.33 -16.62
N GLY A 105 8.44 24.17 -17.24
CA GLY A 105 7.73 23.92 -18.49
C GLY A 105 6.31 23.39 -18.26
N ALA A 106 5.31 24.13 -18.74
CA ALA A 106 3.89 23.79 -18.78
C ALA A 106 3.47 23.16 -20.12
N GLY A 107 4.36 22.37 -20.74
CA GLY A 107 4.03 21.48 -21.85
C GLY A 107 3.35 20.18 -21.37
N TYR A 108 3.19 19.19 -22.27
CA TYR A 108 2.54 17.92 -21.94
C TYR A 108 3.13 17.23 -20.70
N HIS A 109 4.46 17.08 -20.64
CA HIS A 109 5.12 16.40 -19.53
C HIS A 109 4.99 17.17 -18.20
N GLY A 110 5.09 18.50 -18.23
CA GLY A 110 4.96 19.31 -17.02
C GLY A 110 3.56 19.24 -16.43
N LEU A 111 2.54 19.42 -17.29
CA LEU A 111 1.15 19.30 -16.87
C LEU A 111 0.81 17.90 -16.38
N LYS A 112 1.26 16.85 -17.09
CA LYS A 112 1.09 15.46 -16.64
C LYS A 112 1.69 15.24 -15.26
N THR A 113 2.90 15.75 -15.04
CA THR A 113 3.61 15.63 -13.76
C THR A 113 2.84 16.33 -12.64
N MET A 114 2.37 17.55 -12.87
CA MET A 114 1.52 18.25 -11.91
C MET A 114 0.22 17.50 -11.60
N MET A 115 -0.45 16.98 -12.63
CA MET A 115 -1.68 16.20 -12.45
C MET A 115 -1.42 14.95 -11.61
N MET A 116 -0.28 14.29 -11.78
CA MET A 116 0.11 13.15 -10.94
C MET A 116 0.31 13.55 -9.47
N TYR A 117 0.96 14.69 -9.20
CA TYR A 117 1.10 15.19 -7.83
C TYR A 117 -0.25 15.51 -7.19
N LEU A 118 -1.12 16.22 -7.92
CA LEU A 118 -2.47 16.55 -7.46
C LEU A 118 -3.32 15.30 -7.22
N LYS A 119 -3.26 14.30 -8.12
CA LYS A 119 -3.95 13.02 -7.96
C LYS A 119 -3.47 12.25 -6.72
N SER A 120 -2.19 12.35 -6.39
CA SER A 120 -1.61 11.79 -5.17
C SER A 120 -1.92 12.62 -3.91
N GLY A 121 -2.70 13.70 -4.03
CA GLY A 121 -3.06 14.56 -2.90
C GLY A 121 -1.97 15.54 -2.48
N ASN A 122 -0.95 15.74 -3.31
CA ASN A 122 0.09 16.73 -3.08
C ASN A 122 -0.15 17.98 -3.93
N SER A 123 -0.71 19.01 -3.31
CA SER A 123 -1.04 20.29 -3.95
C SER A 123 0.06 21.35 -3.82
N ASN A 124 1.14 21.07 -3.10
CA ASN A 124 2.26 22.01 -2.93
C ASN A 124 3.21 21.96 -4.14
N VAL A 125 2.68 22.28 -5.32
CA VAL A 125 3.41 22.24 -6.59
C VAL A 125 3.26 23.56 -7.32
N VAL A 126 4.36 24.06 -7.91
CA VAL A 126 4.41 25.31 -8.67
C VAL A 126 4.99 25.00 -10.04
N CYS A 127 4.41 25.59 -11.09
CA CYS A 127 4.88 25.40 -12.46
C CYS A 127 5.24 26.74 -13.09
N PHE A 128 6.42 26.79 -13.70
CA PHE A 128 6.91 27.95 -14.43
C PHE A 128 7.04 27.59 -15.90
N ASP A 129 6.51 28.43 -16.78
CA ASP A 129 6.73 28.33 -18.23
C ASP A 129 7.23 29.67 -18.74
N ARG A 130 8.00 29.64 -19.84
CA ARG A 130 8.48 30.85 -20.51
C ARG A 130 7.38 31.52 -21.34
N ASN A 131 6.40 30.75 -21.80
CA ASN A 131 5.33 31.20 -22.67
C ASN A 131 4.15 31.70 -21.83
N ALA A 132 3.44 32.71 -22.31
CA ALA A 132 2.25 33.24 -21.64
C ALA A 132 1.06 32.27 -21.67
N ARG A 133 1.07 31.25 -22.54
CA ARG A 133 0.02 30.24 -22.69
C ARG A 133 0.55 28.84 -22.34
N VAL A 134 -0.30 28.06 -21.69
CA VAL A 134 -0.03 26.65 -21.33
C VAL A 134 -0.13 25.72 -22.53
N GLY A 135 0.59 24.60 -22.49
CA GLY A 135 0.56 23.54 -23.51
C GLY A 135 1.84 23.42 -24.34
N GLY A 136 2.78 24.36 -24.20
CA GLY A 136 4.05 24.35 -24.95
C GLY A 136 3.82 24.35 -26.47
N TYR A 137 4.71 23.70 -27.22
CA TYR A 137 4.64 23.61 -28.68
C TYR A 137 3.51 22.71 -29.23
N CYS A 138 2.73 22.06 -28.37
CA CYS A 138 1.61 21.22 -28.79
C CYS A 138 0.29 21.99 -28.87
N TRP A 139 0.24 23.22 -28.35
CA TRP A 139 -0.97 24.06 -28.24
C TRP A 139 -0.73 25.53 -28.63
N ILE A 140 0.50 25.84 -29.06
CA ILE A 140 0.95 27.10 -29.66
C ILE A 140 1.36 26.75 -31.09
#